data_AF-A0A5B0N8Y8-F1
#
_entry.id   AF-A0A5B0N8Y8-F1
#
_cell.length_a   1.000
_cell.length_b   1.000
_cell.length_c   1.000
_cell.angle_alpha   90.00
_cell.angle_beta   90.00
_cell.angle_gamma   90.00
#
_symmetry.space_group_name_H-M   'P 1'
#
loop_
_entity.id
_entity.type
_entity.pdbx_description
1 polymer ?
#
loop_
_entity_poly.entity_id
_entity_poly.type
_entity_poly.pdbx_seq_one_letter_code
_entity_poly.pdbx_strand_id
1 'polypeptide(L)'
;MPKITEENEDGNEGDNEDSDSNSEAGSDHTEEDDAESDDDDEDDTDESQEANKGAKDGQKESSSKANRNNSNDLNDLVTALDFVVKKITGSCAWRQEFERRAAGKGLKNLIAGYGIRWNIIYESRTRAYEAREVIDAILHDEYDKYKQQRSKTSRKENPKKLGHFKEIQFTKKEWAMINELNEELEPFNRLTKLMEGDGPTGAFILPNYYKIISELKNKEDACNRGHPMHPMYVKMIKKLETYENEALECHTLIMATLLHPKLRLKAFTHCWPEKADFARKLLEKEFAKRVEDLKKQKEDNIQLVEKEAPPGRAK
;
A
#
# COMPACT_ATOMS: atom_id res chain seq x y z
N MET A 1 18.00 51.37 -13.93
CA MET A 1 18.36 52.52 -13.08
C MET A 1 17.59 53.74 -13.57
N PRO A 2 17.06 54.64 -12.73
CA PRO A 2 17.09 54.76 -11.24
C PRO A 2 15.65 54.68 -10.66
N LYS A 3 15.27 54.90 -9.39
CA LYS A 3 15.91 55.30 -8.13
C LYS A 3 15.03 54.81 -6.94
N ILE A 4 15.69 54.49 -5.84
CA ILE A 4 15.25 54.13 -4.47
C ILE A 4 14.53 55.29 -3.76
N THR A 5 13.60 54.97 -2.83
CA THR A 5 13.42 55.57 -1.48
C THR A 5 12.55 54.59 -0.66
N GLU A 6 13.08 53.86 0.34
CA GLU A 6 13.46 54.23 1.73
C GLU A 6 12.33 54.05 2.75
N GLU A 7 12.72 53.37 3.84
CA GLU A 7 12.00 52.95 5.05
C GLU A 7 11.80 54.13 6.03
N ASN A 8 10.91 53.95 7.01
CA ASN A 8 10.94 54.47 8.41
C ASN A 8 9.81 53.72 9.16
N GLU A 9 10.05 52.83 10.13
CA GLU A 9 10.47 52.98 11.55
C GLU A 9 9.40 53.43 12.54
N ASP A 10 9.29 52.64 13.63
CA ASP A 10 8.81 52.90 15.00
C ASP A 10 7.37 53.37 15.25
N GLY A 11 6.65 52.97 16.31
CA GLY A 11 6.98 52.26 17.55
C GLY A 11 5.90 52.55 18.61
N ASN A 12 5.96 51.83 19.74
CA ASN A 12 5.26 52.05 21.03
C ASN A 12 3.79 51.57 21.15
N GLU A 13 3.49 50.49 21.87
CA GLU A 13 3.54 50.22 23.34
C GLU A 13 2.43 50.88 24.17
N GLY A 14 1.79 50.00 24.95
CA GLY A 14 1.27 50.24 26.30
C GLY A 14 -0.23 50.48 26.40
N ASP A 15 -0.95 50.01 27.43
CA ASP A 15 -0.64 49.09 28.53
C ASP A 15 -1.91 49.06 29.41
N ASN A 16 -2.06 47.98 30.19
CA ASN A 16 -2.61 47.98 31.56
C ASN A 16 -4.14 48.12 31.78
N GLU A 17 -4.77 47.54 32.81
CA GLU A 17 -4.39 46.64 33.91
C GLU A 17 -5.70 46.23 34.61
N ASP A 18 -5.71 45.01 35.14
CA ASP A 18 -6.20 44.56 36.45
C ASP A 18 -7.55 44.97 37.05
N SER A 19 -8.23 43.96 37.61
CA SER A 19 -8.55 43.97 39.04
C SER A 19 -8.77 42.57 39.61
N ASP A 20 -7.93 42.25 40.58
CA ASP A 20 -8.03 41.18 41.57
C ASP A 20 -9.29 41.29 42.45
N SER A 21 -9.78 40.14 42.93
CA SER A 21 -10.17 40.04 44.34
C SER A 21 -10.08 38.60 44.84
N ASN A 22 -9.38 38.46 45.97
CA ASN A 22 -9.02 37.25 46.69
C ASN A 22 -10.00 36.99 47.85
N SER A 23 -10.28 35.72 48.19
CA SER A 23 -10.49 35.27 49.59
C SER A 23 -10.56 33.73 49.73
N GLU A 24 -9.54 33.17 50.39
CA GLU A 24 -9.55 32.26 51.55
C GLU A 24 -10.33 30.92 51.55
N ALA A 25 -9.54 29.86 51.75
CA ALA A 25 -9.67 28.73 52.70
C ALA A 25 -10.82 27.70 52.60
N GLY A 26 -10.44 26.42 52.44
CA GLY A 26 -11.29 25.29 52.80
C GLY A 26 -10.89 23.95 52.15
N SER A 27 -10.33 23.06 52.97
CA SER A 27 -10.17 21.61 52.77
C SER A 27 -11.35 20.91 52.08
N ASP A 28 -11.13 20.00 51.14
CA ASP A 28 -11.51 18.58 51.27
C ASP A 28 -10.95 17.70 50.13
N HIS A 29 -10.67 16.46 50.48
CA HIS A 29 -10.36 15.34 49.58
C HIS A 29 -11.62 14.86 48.87
N THR A 30 -11.57 14.65 47.54
CA THR A 30 -12.31 13.60 46.80
C THR A 30 -11.69 13.54 45.40
N GLU A 31 -10.84 12.55 45.12
CA GLU A 31 -11.16 11.31 44.38
C GLU A 31 -11.64 11.55 42.94
N GLU A 32 -10.86 10.93 42.05
CA GLU A 32 -10.96 10.83 40.60
C GLU A 32 -12.30 10.21 40.17
N ASP A 33 -12.86 10.68 39.06
CA ASP A 33 -13.75 9.90 38.21
C ASP A 33 -13.62 10.40 36.76
N ASP A 34 -12.56 9.94 36.08
CA ASP A 34 -12.46 9.98 34.62
C ASP A 34 -13.43 8.91 34.06
N ALA A 35 -14.59 9.39 33.59
CA ALA A 35 -15.56 8.57 32.88
C ALA A 35 -15.03 8.21 31.48
N GLU A 36 -14.39 7.05 31.38
CA GLU A 36 -14.12 6.39 30.10
C GLU A 36 -15.45 5.92 29.49
N SER A 37 -15.81 6.50 28.36
CA SER A 37 -16.95 6.07 27.53
C SER A 37 -16.62 4.74 26.87
N ASP A 38 -17.35 3.69 27.22
CA ASP A 38 -17.35 2.41 26.50
C ASP A 38 -17.98 2.63 25.11
N ASP A 39 -17.15 2.78 24.08
CA ASP A 39 -17.58 2.60 22.69
C ASP A 39 -17.61 1.09 22.39
N ASP A 40 -18.82 0.52 22.50
CA ASP A 40 -19.18 -0.79 21.95
C ASP A 40 -19.18 -0.70 20.42
N ASP A 41 -18.08 -1.13 19.77
CA ASP A 41 -18.09 -1.42 18.34
C ASP A 41 -18.65 -2.83 18.11
N GLU A 42 -19.92 -2.87 17.67
CA GLU A 42 -20.57 -4.04 17.10
C GLU A 42 -19.84 -4.49 15.81
N ASP A 43 -19.40 -5.75 15.80
CA ASP A 43 -18.78 -6.41 14.65
C ASP A 43 -19.88 -6.84 13.65
N ASP A 44 -20.13 -6.00 12.65
CA ASP A 44 -20.98 -6.34 11.51
C ASP A 44 -20.10 -6.93 10.39
N THR A 45 -19.82 -8.23 10.49
CA THR A 45 -19.14 -9.00 9.44
C THR A 45 -20.15 -9.34 8.32
N ASP A 46 -20.15 -8.56 7.24
CA ASP A 46 -20.87 -8.88 6.00
C ASP A 46 -20.14 -10.00 5.22
N GLU A 47 -20.58 -11.25 5.41
CA GLU A 47 -20.22 -12.38 4.56
C GLU A 47 -21.07 -12.38 3.27
N SER A 48 -20.54 -11.83 2.19
CA SER A 48 -21.09 -12.05 0.85
C SER A 48 -20.70 -13.46 0.33
N GLN A 49 -21.52 -14.47 0.62
CA GLN A 49 -21.39 -15.81 0.02
C GLN A 49 -22.05 -15.87 -1.37
N GLU A 50 -21.25 -15.91 -2.43
CA GLU A 50 -21.71 -16.39 -3.74
C GLU A 50 -21.73 -17.92 -3.76
N ALA A 51 -22.94 -18.48 -3.68
CA ALA A 51 -23.19 -19.89 -3.86
C ALA A 51 -23.12 -20.27 -5.35
N ASN A 52 -22.22 -21.18 -5.70
CA ASN A 52 -22.33 -21.92 -6.96
C ASN A 52 -22.39 -23.44 -6.69
N LYS A 53 -23.57 -24.01 -6.93
CA LYS A 53 -23.84 -25.46 -6.88
C LYS A 53 -23.39 -26.08 -8.21
N GLY A 54 -22.42 -27.01 -8.15
CA GLY A 54 -22.08 -27.91 -9.25
C GLY A 54 -21.67 -29.27 -8.70
N ALA A 55 -22.34 -30.31 -9.18
CA ALA A 55 -22.33 -31.67 -8.65
C ALA A 55 -20.99 -32.42 -8.82
N LYS A 56 -20.82 -33.43 -7.97
CA LYS A 56 -19.69 -34.39 -7.89
C LYS A 56 -19.40 -35.09 -9.23
N ASP A 57 -18.13 -35.29 -9.52
CA ASP A 57 -17.65 -36.64 -9.84
C ASP A 57 -16.21 -36.85 -9.33
N GLY A 58 -15.94 -38.08 -8.90
CA GLY A 58 -14.76 -38.43 -8.12
C GLY A 58 -13.53 -38.73 -8.98
N GLN A 59 -12.39 -38.18 -8.60
CA GLN A 59 -11.13 -38.87 -8.80
C GLN A 59 -10.15 -38.57 -7.67
N LYS A 60 -9.66 -39.67 -7.10
CA LYS A 60 -8.86 -39.75 -5.89
C LYS A 60 -7.42 -39.45 -6.28
N GLU A 61 -6.99 -38.20 -6.13
CA GLU A 61 -5.57 -37.86 -6.15
C GLU A 61 -5.11 -37.40 -4.76
N SER A 62 -4.18 -38.17 -4.21
CA SER A 62 -3.49 -37.91 -2.96
C SER A 62 -2.63 -36.65 -3.09
N SER A 63 -3.21 -35.48 -2.84
CA SER A 63 -2.44 -34.26 -2.60
C SER A 63 -2.14 -34.10 -1.11
N SER A 64 -0.86 -33.98 -0.83
CA SER A 64 -0.22 -33.91 0.48
C SER A 64 -0.73 -32.73 1.32
N LYS A 65 -1.42 -33.04 2.42
CA LYS A 65 -1.94 -32.08 3.43
C LYS A 65 -0.87 -31.41 4.31
N ALA A 66 0.41 -31.48 3.96
CA ALA A 66 1.49 -31.10 4.88
C ALA A 66 1.81 -29.59 4.93
N ASN A 67 1.13 -28.74 4.14
CA ASN A 67 1.63 -27.39 3.86
C ASN A 67 0.67 -26.22 4.13
N ARG A 68 -0.47 -26.48 4.77
CA ARG A 68 -1.43 -25.41 5.12
C ARG A 68 -1.09 -24.67 6.42
N ASN A 69 -0.31 -25.27 7.31
CA ASN A 69 -0.09 -24.71 8.65
C ASN A 69 0.81 -23.46 8.59
N ASN A 70 1.97 -23.53 7.94
CA ASN A 70 2.95 -22.43 7.94
C ASN A 70 2.48 -21.15 7.23
N SER A 71 1.61 -21.26 6.21
CA SER A 71 1.03 -20.10 5.53
C SER A 71 -0.04 -19.42 6.37
N ASN A 72 -0.76 -20.19 7.19
CA ASN A 72 -1.70 -19.62 8.16
C ASN A 72 -0.91 -18.86 9.24
N ASP A 73 0.24 -19.41 9.68
CA ASP A 73 1.08 -18.75 10.68
C ASP A 73 1.55 -17.34 10.24
N LEU A 74 1.96 -17.17 8.97
CA LEU A 74 2.35 -15.84 8.46
C LEU A 74 1.15 -14.88 8.38
N ASN A 75 -0.02 -15.37 7.97
CA ASN A 75 -1.23 -14.56 7.91
C ASN A 75 -1.68 -14.11 9.31
N ASP A 76 -1.67 -15.03 10.28
CA ASP A 76 -2.01 -14.77 11.67
C ASP A 76 -1.02 -13.76 12.29
N LEU A 77 0.26 -13.88 11.95
CA LEU A 77 1.30 -12.95 12.38
C LEU A 77 1.07 -11.53 11.83
N VAL A 78 0.79 -11.40 10.54
CA VAL A 78 0.50 -10.09 9.92
C VAL A 78 -0.78 -9.48 10.50
N THR A 79 -1.79 -10.31 10.78
CA THR A 79 -3.06 -9.88 11.39
C THR A 79 -2.85 -9.40 12.83
N ALA A 80 -2.03 -10.11 13.61
CA ALA A 80 -1.66 -9.69 14.96
C ALA A 80 -0.89 -8.35 14.96
N LEU A 81 0.04 -8.17 14.02
CA LEU A 81 0.77 -6.92 13.86
C LEU A 81 -0.17 -5.76 13.50
N ASP A 82 -1.07 -5.96 12.54
CA ASP A 82 -2.04 -4.94 12.14
C ASP A 82 -2.96 -4.54 13.30
N PHE A 83 -3.41 -5.51 14.10
CA PHE A 83 -4.17 -5.24 15.32
C PHE A 83 -3.38 -4.36 16.32
N VAL A 84 -2.12 -4.70 16.59
CA VAL A 84 -1.26 -3.91 17.50
C VAL A 84 -1.06 -2.49 16.99
N VAL A 85 -0.73 -2.33 15.70
CA VAL A 85 -0.54 -1.00 15.09
C VAL A 85 -1.83 -0.19 15.16
N LYS A 86 -2.99 -0.80 14.90
CA LYS A 86 -4.30 -0.14 15.03
C LYS A 86 -4.57 0.29 16.47
N LYS A 87 -4.26 -0.54 17.48
CA LYS A 87 -4.43 -0.15 18.89
C LYS A 87 -3.53 1.01 19.30
N ILE A 88 -2.26 0.98 18.86
CA ILE A 88 -1.32 2.08 19.16
C ILE A 88 -1.77 3.37 18.49
N THR A 89 -2.16 3.31 17.22
CA THR A 89 -2.53 4.51 16.43
C THR A 89 -3.94 5.03 16.73
N GLY A 90 -4.85 4.17 17.21
CA GLY A 90 -6.24 4.53 17.49
C GLY A 90 -6.44 5.34 18.78
N SER A 91 -5.57 5.18 19.78
CA SER A 91 -5.67 5.93 21.04
C SER A 91 -4.70 7.11 21.09
N CYS A 92 -5.14 8.24 21.64
CA CYS A 92 -4.25 9.38 21.89
C CYS A 92 -3.14 9.02 22.88
N ALA A 93 -3.50 8.32 23.97
CA ALA A 93 -2.56 7.90 25.00
C ALA A 93 -1.46 6.97 24.45
N TRP A 94 -1.84 5.97 23.64
CA TRP A 94 -0.87 5.05 23.04
C TRP A 94 -0.01 5.71 21.96
N ARG A 95 -0.56 6.65 21.17
CA ARG A 95 0.23 7.45 20.24
C ARG A 95 1.30 8.27 20.96
N GLN A 96 0.92 8.97 22.03
CA GLN A 96 1.86 9.74 22.84
C GLN A 96 2.94 8.84 23.47
N GLU A 97 2.55 7.67 23.97
CA GLU A 97 3.50 6.73 24.55
C GLU A 97 4.48 6.17 23.49
N PHE A 98 4.00 5.89 22.28
CA PHE A 98 4.85 5.54 21.16
C PHE A 98 5.81 6.67 20.80
N GLU A 99 5.31 7.90 20.62
CA GLU A 99 6.12 9.07 20.27
C GLU A 99 7.20 9.34 21.32
N ARG A 100 6.85 9.26 22.61
CA ARG A 100 7.78 9.41 23.73
C ARG A 100 8.91 8.39 23.68
N ARG A 101 8.62 7.13 23.36
CA ARG A 101 9.64 6.05 23.26
C ARG A 101 10.43 6.07 21.95
N ALA A 102 9.83 6.59 20.88
CA ALA A 102 10.45 6.74 19.58
C ALA A 102 11.31 8.02 19.47
N ALA A 103 11.14 8.98 20.38
CA ALA A 103 11.88 10.23 20.42
C ALA A 103 13.40 10.00 20.39
N GLY A 104 14.09 10.70 19.49
CA GLY A 104 15.54 10.59 19.30
C GLY A 104 16.02 9.35 18.55
N LYS A 105 15.12 8.44 18.14
CA LYS A 105 15.48 7.20 17.40
C LYS A 105 15.41 7.32 15.88
N GLY A 106 15.00 8.47 15.33
CA GLY A 106 14.83 8.68 13.89
C GLY A 106 13.71 7.84 13.26
N LEU A 107 12.79 7.34 14.08
CA LEU A 107 11.66 6.51 13.63
C LEU A 107 10.53 7.39 13.10
N LYS A 108 9.83 6.92 12.07
CA LYS A 108 8.59 7.52 11.60
C LYS A 108 7.44 7.15 12.53
N ASN A 109 6.44 8.03 12.62
CA ASN A 109 5.19 7.70 13.30
C ASN A 109 4.50 6.51 12.64
N LEU A 110 3.90 5.64 13.47
CA LEU A 110 3.08 4.55 12.98
C LEU A 110 1.86 5.10 12.23
N ILE A 111 1.46 4.36 11.20
CA ILE A 111 0.20 4.56 10.50
C ILE A 111 -0.53 3.23 10.56
N ALA A 112 -1.81 3.25 10.87
CA ALA A 112 -2.60 2.04 10.72
C ALA A 112 -2.80 1.74 9.23
N GLY A 113 -2.84 0.45 8.90
CA GLY A 113 -3.14 -0.05 7.57
C GLY A 113 -4.62 0.10 7.20
N TYR A 114 -5.25 1.24 7.52
CA TYR A 114 -6.64 1.50 7.17
C TYR A 114 -6.78 1.70 5.66
N GLY A 115 -7.79 1.05 5.08
CA GLY A 115 -8.25 1.31 3.72
C GLY A 115 -7.90 0.25 2.68
N ILE A 116 -8.47 0.44 1.49
CA ILE A 116 -8.43 -0.50 0.36
C ILE A 116 -7.06 -0.52 -0.33
N ARG A 117 -6.26 0.55 -0.18
CA ARG A 117 -4.99 0.72 -0.91
C ARG A 117 -3.85 -0.05 -0.24
N TRP A 118 -3.41 -1.12 -0.90
CA TRP A 118 -2.36 -2.01 -0.41
C TRP A 118 -1.02 -1.33 -0.06
N ASN A 119 -0.66 -0.23 -0.72
CA ASN A 119 0.56 0.55 -0.40
C ASN A 119 0.56 1.07 1.05
N ILE A 120 -0.61 1.41 1.59
CA ILE A 120 -0.75 1.88 2.98
C ILE A 120 -0.49 0.73 3.95
N ILE A 121 -1.01 -0.46 3.64
CA ILE A 121 -0.77 -1.69 4.43
C ILE A 121 0.72 -2.04 4.41
N TYR A 122 1.37 -1.98 3.23
CA TYR A 122 2.80 -2.18 3.11
C TYR A 122 3.59 -1.20 3.98
N GLU A 123 3.31 0.10 3.84
CA GLU A 123 4.02 1.14 4.58
C GLU A 123 3.78 1.05 6.10
N SER A 124 2.56 0.73 6.52
CA SER A 124 2.23 0.42 7.92
C SER A 124 3.16 -0.65 8.49
N ARG A 125 3.27 -1.81 7.82
CA ARG A 125 4.14 -2.91 8.27
C ARG A 125 5.62 -2.55 8.22
N THR A 126 6.07 -1.81 7.22
CA THR A 126 7.47 -1.36 7.14
C THR A 126 7.82 -0.47 8.33
N ARG A 127 6.99 0.54 8.64
CA ARG A 127 7.20 1.42 9.79
C ARG A 127 7.12 0.65 11.11
N ALA A 128 6.21 -0.31 11.22
CA ALA A 128 6.10 -1.15 12.40
C ALA A 128 7.36 -2.01 12.61
N TYR A 129 7.93 -2.58 11.55
CA TYR A 129 9.18 -3.33 11.62
C TYR A 129 10.37 -2.44 12.01
N GLU A 130 10.47 -1.24 11.45
CA GLU A 130 11.49 -0.25 11.83
C GLU A 130 11.39 0.09 13.32
N ALA A 131 10.15 0.25 13.83
CA ALA A 131 9.86 0.57 15.22
C ALA A 131 9.69 -0.64 16.14
N ARG A 132 10.07 -1.85 15.72
CA ARG A 132 9.81 -3.11 16.44
C ARG A 132 10.27 -3.09 17.90
N GLU A 133 11.42 -2.48 18.20
CA GLU A 133 11.93 -2.40 19.58
C GLU A 133 11.05 -1.53 20.48
N VAL A 134 10.45 -0.47 19.91
CA VAL A 134 9.50 0.39 20.64
C VAL A 134 8.19 -0.35 20.85
N ILE A 135 7.70 -1.05 19.83
CA ILE A 135 6.48 -1.85 19.90
C ILE A 135 6.63 -2.97 20.94
N ASP A 136 7.70 -3.76 20.88
CA ASP A 136 7.97 -4.84 21.82
C ASP A 136 8.03 -4.33 23.27
N ALA A 137 8.64 -3.15 23.50
CA ALA A 137 8.68 -2.54 24.82
C ALA A 137 7.29 -2.12 25.32
N ILE A 138 6.43 -1.57 24.44
CA ILE A 138 5.04 -1.21 24.78
C ILE A 138 4.24 -2.45 25.15
N LEU A 139 4.35 -3.51 24.34
CA LEU A 139 3.66 -4.78 24.56
C LEU A 139 4.11 -5.44 25.87
N HIS A 140 5.42 -5.43 26.15
CA HIS A 140 5.97 -5.99 27.38
C HIS A 140 5.45 -5.27 28.63
N ASP A 141 5.47 -3.93 28.64
CA ASP A 141 5.03 -3.15 29.79
C ASP A 141 3.52 -3.28 30.05
N GLU A 142 2.70 -3.33 28.99
CA GLU A 142 1.25 -3.57 29.14
C GLU A 142 0.97 -4.96 29.68
N TYR A 143 1.69 -5.97 29.19
CA TYR A 143 1.57 -7.34 29.66
C TYR A 143 1.95 -7.49 31.14
N ASP A 144 3.03 -6.84 31.58
CA ASP A 144 3.43 -6.84 33.00
C ASP A 144 2.39 -6.14 33.88
N LYS A 145 1.84 -5.00 33.44
CA LYS A 145 0.73 -4.32 34.14
C LYS A 145 -0.48 -5.22 34.26
N TYR A 146 -0.88 -5.88 33.17
CA TYR A 146 -2.00 -6.80 33.15
C TYR A 146 -1.77 -8.00 34.09
N LYS A 147 -0.56 -8.59 34.10
CA LYS A 147 -0.20 -9.66 35.06
C LYS A 147 -0.34 -9.22 36.52
N GLN A 148 0.13 -8.01 36.84
CA GLN A 148 0.03 -7.45 38.19
C GLN A 148 -1.42 -7.15 38.58
N GLN A 149 -2.25 -6.69 37.66
CA GLN A 149 -3.68 -6.48 37.92
C GLN A 149 -4.39 -7.82 38.17
N ARG A 150 -4.13 -8.81 37.32
CA ARG A 150 -4.74 -10.13 37.42
C ARG A 150 -4.37 -10.87 38.71
N SER A 151 -3.13 -10.73 39.19
CA SER A 151 -2.72 -11.29 40.48
C SER A 151 -3.45 -10.63 41.67
N LYS A 152 -3.75 -9.33 41.58
CA LYS A 152 -4.52 -8.58 42.59
C LYS A 152 -6.04 -8.87 42.53
N THR A 153 -6.60 -9.14 41.34
CA THR A 153 -8.05 -9.30 41.14
C THR A 153 -8.54 -10.75 41.08
N SER A 154 -7.67 -11.74 41.31
CA SER A 154 -7.99 -13.18 41.30
C SER A 154 -9.12 -13.61 42.28
N ARG A 155 -9.67 -12.69 43.08
CA ARG A 155 -10.80 -12.90 43.99
C ARG A 155 -12.15 -12.39 43.47
N LYS A 156 -12.22 -11.78 42.27
CA LYS A 156 -13.49 -11.28 41.68
C LYS A 156 -14.14 -12.33 40.77
N GLU A 157 -15.47 -12.41 40.78
CA GLU A 157 -16.27 -13.40 40.02
C GLU A 157 -16.11 -13.30 38.48
N ASN A 158 -15.65 -12.15 37.94
CA ASN A 158 -15.43 -11.94 36.52
C ASN A 158 -14.08 -11.23 36.24
N PRO A 159 -12.97 -11.97 36.08
CA PRO A 159 -11.70 -11.36 35.65
C PRO A 159 -11.78 -10.84 34.20
N LYS A 160 -11.15 -9.69 33.91
CA LYS A 160 -10.93 -9.23 32.53
C LYS A 160 -10.25 -10.34 31.74
N LYS A 161 -10.81 -10.70 30.57
CA LYS A 161 -10.43 -11.90 29.82
C LYS A 161 -9.01 -11.82 29.24
N LEU A 162 -8.57 -10.64 28.80
CA LEU A 162 -7.26 -10.38 28.19
C LEU A 162 -6.82 -8.92 28.43
N GLY A 163 -5.50 -8.65 28.34
CA GLY A 163 -4.94 -7.29 28.35
C GLY A 163 -5.32 -6.48 27.09
N HIS A 164 -4.95 -5.19 27.06
CA HIS A 164 -5.28 -4.26 25.98
C HIS A 164 -4.78 -4.76 24.61
N PHE A 165 -3.60 -5.37 24.57
CA PHE A 165 -3.03 -5.95 23.36
C PHE A 165 -3.27 -7.46 23.21
N LYS A 166 -4.26 -8.03 23.92
CA LYS A 166 -4.59 -9.47 23.88
C LYS A 166 -3.39 -10.38 24.19
N GLU A 167 -2.45 -9.91 25.01
CA GLU A 167 -1.22 -10.63 25.37
C GLU A 167 -0.31 -10.93 24.16
N ILE A 168 -0.50 -10.22 23.03
CA ILE A 168 0.32 -10.36 21.83
C ILE A 168 1.77 -9.96 22.13
N GLN A 169 2.70 -10.80 21.68
CA GLN A 169 4.14 -10.54 21.70
C GLN A 169 4.75 -11.10 20.42
N PHE A 170 5.82 -10.45 19.95
CA PHE A 170 6.56 -10.90 18.78
C PHE A 170 7.95 -11.36 19.17
N THR A 171 8.29 -12.56 18.72
CA THR A 171 9.64 -13.11 18.82
C THR A 171 10.52 -12.51 17.72
N LYS A 172 11.85 -12.61 17.90
CA LYS A 172 12.81 -12.24 16.85
C LYS A 172 12.58 -12.99 15.53
N LYS A 173 12.12 -14.24 15.61
CA LYS A 173 11.81 -15.06 14.43
C LYS A 173 10.58 -14.53 13.69
N GLU A 174 9.54 -14.14 14.42
CA GLU A 174 8.34 -13.55 13.84
C GLU A 174 8.65 -12.20 13.17
N TRP A 175 9.41 -11.33 13.82
CA TRP A 175 9.88 -10.10 13.18
C TRP A 175 10.70 -10.35 11.92
N ALA A 176 11.53 -11.40 11.90
CA ALA A 176 12.28 -11.78 10.70
C ALA A 176 11.34 -12.24 9.55
N MET A 177 10.28 -13.00 9.85
CA MET A 177 9.28 -13.41 8.85
C MET A 177 8.48 -12.21 8.30
N ILE A 178 8.14 -11.24 9.14
CA ILE A 178 7.51 -9.98 8.70
C ILE A 178 8.45 -9.20 7.78
N ASN A 179 9.74 -9.13 8.11
CA ASN A 179 10.71 -8.43 7.28
C ASN A 179 10.90 -9.12 5.92
N GLU A 180 11.01 -10.45 5.93
CA GLU A 180 11.10 -11.24 4.70
C GLU A 180 9.90 -10.96 3.77
N LEU A 181 8.68 -10.92 4.32
CA LEU A 181 7.49 -10.53 3.55
C LEU A 181 7.59 -9.11 2.99
N ASN A 182 8.10 -8.15 3.77
CA ASN A 182 8.26 -6.77 3.32
C ASN A 182 9.33 -6.63 2.22
N GLU A 183 10.41 -7.41 2.28
CA GLU A 183 11.44 -7.48 1.25
C GLU A 183 10.89 -8.09 -0.04
N GLU A 184 10.08 -9.16 0.06
CA GLU A 184 9.42 -9.78 -1.08
C GLU A 184 8.42 -8.84 -1.78
N LEU A 185 7.74 -7.99 -1.01
CA LEU A 185 6.76 -7.03 -1.53
C LEU A 185 7.37 -5.68 -1.95
N GLU A 186 8.62 -5.40 -1.59
CA GLU A 186 9.27 -4.13 -1.90
C GLU A 186 9.33 -3.83 -3.42
N PRO A 187 9.68 -4.78 -4.30
CA PRO A 187 9.71 -4.55 -5.75
C PRO A 187 8.35 -4.11 -6.31
N PHE A 188 7.26 -4.68 -5.76
CA PHE A 188 5.90 -4.31 -6.14
C PHE A 188 5.58 -2.88 -5.72
N ASN A 189 5.96 -2.49 -4.49
CA ASN A 189 5.65 -1.16 -3.97
C ASN A 189 6.43 -0.09 -4.75
N ARG A 190 7.70 -0.37 -5.07
CA ARG A 190 8.51 0.48 -5.94
C ARG A 190 7.87 0.61 -7.33
N LEU A 191 7.45 -0.51 -7.92
CA LEU A 191 6.82 -0.48 -9.24
C LEU A 191 5.50 0.28 -9.22
N THR A 192 4.63 0.06 -8.24
CA THR A 192 3.36 0.80 -8.14
C THR A 192 3.59 2.30 -8.05
N LYS A 193 4.57 2.75 -7.24
CA LYS A 193 4.92 4.19 -7.17
C LYS A 193 5.47 4.72 -8.49
N LEU A 194 6.25 3.92 -9.23
CA LEU A 194 6.79 4.31 -10.53
C LEU A 194 5.69 4.44 -11.61
N MET A 195 4.65 3.61 -11.50
CA MET A 195 3.58 3.52 -12.49
C MET A 195 2.36 4.39 -12.14
N GLU A 196 2.36 5.04 -10.97
CA GLU A 196 1.30 5.94 -10.52
C GLU A 196 1.38 7.31 -11.21
N GLY A 197 0.22 7.90 -11.53
CA GLY A 197 0.08 9.20 -12.18
C GLY A 197 0.07 9.15 -13.72
N ASP A 198 0.07 10.33 -14.35
CA ASP A 198 -0.13 10.50 -15.79
C ASP A 198 1.17 10.44 -16.62
N GLY A 199 2.13 9.62 -16.18
CA GLY A 199 3.39 9.42 -16.88
C GLY A 199 3.26 8.54 -18.13
N PRO A 200 4.24 8.56 -19.06
CA PRO A 200 4.27 7.68 -20.23
C PRO A 200 4.68 6.24 -19.86
N THR A 201 3.97 5.64 -18.90
CA THR A 201 4.32 4.36 -18.26
C THR A 201 3.78 3.15 -19.03
N GLY A 202 2.79 3.35 -19.91
CA GLY A 202 2.12 2.28 -20.66
C GLY A 202 3.07 1.36 -21.44
N ALA A 203 4.17 1.90 -21.98
CA ALA A 203 5.17 1.11 -22.72
C ALA A 203 5.96 0.12 -21.84
N PHE A 204 5.95 0.32 -20.52
CA PHE A 204 6.70 -0.50 -19.57
C PHE A 204 5.83 -1.53 -18.86
N ILE A 205 4.50 -1.49 -19.00
CA ILE A 205 3.57 -2.42 -18.35
C ILE A 205 3.93 -3.87 -18.71
N LEU A 206 4.00 -4.18 -20.01
CA LEU A 206 4.29 -5.53 -20.50
C LEU A 206 5.69 -6.02 -20.05
N PRO A 207 6.80 -5.28 -20.29
CA PRO A 207 8.12 -5.69 -19.78
C PRO A 207 8.18 -5.93 -18.27
N ASN A 208 7.46 -5.12 -17.47
CA ASN A 208 7.45 -5.27 -16.02
C ASN A 208 6.70 -6.54 -15.59
N TYR A 209 5.55 -6.86 -16.21
CA TYR A 209 4.88 -8.13 -15.96
C TYR A 209 5.79 -9.32 -16.26
N TYR A 210 6.38 -9.36 -17.45
CA TYR A 210 7.29 -10.44 -17.85
C TYR A 210 8.43 -10.61 -16.85
N LYS A 211 9.07 -9.51 -16.46
CA LYS A 211 10.21 -9.50 -15.55
C LYS A 211 9.82 -10.04 -14.17
N ILE A 212 8.74 -9.51 -13.57
CA ILE A 212 8.30 -9.93 -12.23
C ILE A 212 7.85 -11.38 -12.24
N ILE A 213 7.09 -11.82 -13.25
CA ILE A 213 6.66 -13.21 -13.38
C ILE A 213 7.89 -14.14 -13.46
N SER A 214 8.90 -13.77 -14.26
CA SER A 214 10.13 -14.55 -14.38
C SER A 214 10.90 -14.62 -13.06
N GLU A 215 11.03 -13.49 -12.35
CA GLU A 215 11.68 -13.44 -11.03
C GLU A 215 10.93 -14.28 -10.00
N LEU A 216 9.60 -14.22 -9.97
CA LEU A 216 8.77 -15.02 -9.06
C LEU A 216 8.85 -16.50 -9.38
N LYS A 217 8.86 -16.91 -10.65
CA LYS A 217 9.02 -18.33 -11.04
C LYS A 217 10.37 -18.87 -10.56
N ASN A 218 11.45 -18.10 -10.74
CA ASN A 218 12.76 -18.47 -10.19
C ASN A 218 12.73 -18.60 -8.66
N LYS A 219 12.01 -17.71 -7.97
CA LYS A 219 11.83 -17.80 -6.52
C LYS A 219 10.98 -19.00 -6.11
N GLU A 220 9.90 -19.30 -6.83
CA GLU A 220 9.06 -20.48 -6.60
C GLU A 220 9.89 -21.76 -6.71
N ASP A 221 10.65 -21.92 -7.80
CA ASP A 221 11.48 -23.10 -8.06
C ASP A 221 12.58 -23.29 -6.99
N ALA A 222 13.15 -22.19 -6.50
CA ALA A 222 14.15 -22.21 -5.44
C ALA A 222 13.55 -22.39 -4.03
N CYS A 223 12.25 -22.10 -3.86
CA CYS A 223 11.60 -22.10 -2.57
C CYS A 223 11.17 -23.52 -2.17
N ASN A 224 11.48 -23.92 -0.93
CA ASN A 224 10.95 -25.16 -0.40
C ASN A 224 9.43 -25.09 -0.34
N ARG A 225 8.73 -26.12 -0.82
CA ARG A 225 7.27 -26.23 -0.70
C ARG A 225 6.81 -25.94 0.73
N GLY A 226 7.50 -26.45 1.75
CA GLY A 226 7.21 -26.23 3.18
C GLY A 226 7.34 -24.78 3.67
N HIS A 227 7.89 -23.87 2.87
CA HIS A 227 8.15 -22.50 3.28
C HIS A 227 6.85 -21.66 3.27
N PRO A 228 6.63 -20.76 4.27
CA PRO A 228 5.46 -19.88 4.30
C PRO A 228 5.24 -19.05 3.02
N MET A 229 6.34 -18.67 2.33
CA MET A 229 6.27 -17.85 1.10
C MET A 229 5.93 -18.64 -0.17
N HIS A 230 6.09 -19.96 -0.19
CA HIS A 230 5.81 -20.76 -1.39
C HIS A 230 4.36 -20.57 -1.92
N PRO A 231 3.30 -20.74 -1.11
CA PRO A 231 1.93 -20.53 -1.59
C PRO A 231 1.68 -19.09 -2.06
N MET A 232 2.40 -18.10 -1.51
CA MET A 232 2.33 -16.72 -1.96
C MET A 232 2.86 -16.56 -3.38
N TYR A 233 4.05 -17.12 -3.69
CA TYR A 233 4.62 -17.05 -5.05
C TYR A 233 3.68 -17.66 -6.09
N VAL A 234 3.16 -18.86 -5.82
CA VAL A 234 2.20 -19.54 -6.73
C VAL A 234 0.99 -18.65 -7.02
N LYS A 235 0.44 -18.00 -5.99
CA LYS A 235 -0.73 -17.11 -6.14
C LYS A 235 -0.38 -15.81 -6.87
N MET A 236 0.77 -15.22 -6.57
CA MET A 236 1.25 -14.00 -7.23
C MET A 236 1.50 -14.24 -8.72
N ILE A 237 2.19 -15.32 -9.08
CA ILE A 237 2.45 -15.71 -10.48
C ILE A 237 1.14 -15.84 -11.23
N LYS A 238 0.20 -16.64 -10.72
CA LYS A 238 -1.11 -16.85 -11.36
C LYS A 238 -1.87 -15.54 -11.57
N LYS A 239 -1.84 -14.64 -10.58
CA LYS A 239 -2.53 -13.35 -10.65
C LYS A 239 -1.87 -12.43 -11.69
N LEU A 240 -0.55 -12.37 -11.71
CA LEU A 240 0.20 -11.57 -12.68
C LEU A 240 0.05 -12.10 -14.11
N GLU A 241 0.07 -13.41 -14.32
CA GLU A 241 -0.16 -14.02 -15.64
C GLU A 241 -1.55 -13.69 -16.16
N THR A 242 -2.56 -13.59 -15.28
CA THR A 242 -3.91 -13.14 -15.68
C THR A 242 -3.85 -11.71 -16.23
N TYR A 243 -3.22 -10.78 -15.50
CA TYR A 243 -3.11 -9.39 -15.93
C TYR A 243 -2.16 -9.18 -17.12
N GLU A 244 -1.12 -10.01 -17.25
CA GLU A 244 -0.24 -10.01 -18.41
C GLU A 244 -1.03 -10.40 -19.67
N ASN A 245 -1.85 -11.44 -19.59
CA ASN A 245 -2.71 -11.85 -20.70
C ASN A 245 -3.70 -10.75 -21.09
N GLU A 246 -4.36 -10.11 -20.12
CA GLU A 246 -5.23 -8.96 -20.38
C GLU A 246 -4.46 -7.79 -21.04
N ALA A 247 -3.24 -7.52 -20.57
CA ALA A 247 -2.39 -6.47 -21.15
C ALA A 247 -1.93 -6.80 -22.58
N LEU A 248 -1.70 -8.09 -22.88
CA LEU A 248 -1.35 -8.59 -24.22
C LEU A 248 -2.54 -8.59 -25.19
N GLU A 249 -3.77 -8.40 -24.72
CA GLU A 249 -4.96 -8.18 -25.54
C GLU A 249 -5.23 -6.68 -25.78
N CYS A 250 -4.61 -5.79 -25.00
CA CYS A 250 -4.78 -4.36 -25.12
C CYS A 250 -3.90 -3.77 -26.24
N HIS A 251 -4.52 -3.43 -27.38
CA HIS A 251 -3.83 -2.80 -28.52
C HIS A 251 -3.02 -1.56 -28.13
N THR A 252 -3.54 -0.71 -27.23
CA THR A 252 -2.86 0.51 -26.79
C THR A 252 -1.55 0.20 -26.07
N LEU A 253 -1.54 -0.79 -25.18
CA LEU A 253 -0.33 -1.20 -24.46
C LEU A 253 0.69 -1.87 -25.38
N ILE A 254 0.21 -2.69 -26.32
CA ILE A 254 1.06 -3.30 -27.34
C ILE A 254 1.72 -2.21 -28.20
N MET A 255 0.93 -1.27 -28.72
CA MET A 255 1.43 -0.16 -29.54
C MET A 255 2.39 0.74 -28.75
N ALA A 256 2.08 1.09 -27.50
CA ALA A 256 2.97 1.86 -26.64
C ALA A 256 4.33 1.16 -26.47
N THR A 257 4.32 -0.15 -26.24
CA THR A 257 5.52 -0.98 -26.10
C THR A 257 6.32 -1.03 -27.41
N LEU A 258 5.65 -1.21 -28.55
CA LEU A 258 6.28 -1.27 -29.88
C LEU A 258 6.91 0.07 -30.30
N LEU A 259 6.27 1.19 -29.96
CA LEU A 259 6.75 2.52 -30.30
C LEU A 259 7.93 2.97 -29.42
N HIS A 260 8.17 2.29 -28.29
CA HIS A 260 9.28 2.61 -27.43
C HIS A 260 10.64 2.22 -28.06
N PRO A 261 11.60 3.16 -28.24
CA PRO A 261 12.83 2.92 -29.02
C PRO A 261 13.73 1.80 -28.51
N LYS A 262 13.68 1.46 -27.20
CA LYS A 262 14.48 0.36 -26.64
C LYS A 262 13.81 -1.01 -26.75
N LEU A 263 12.48 -1.06 -26.87
CA LEU A 263 11.71 -2.30 -26.80
C LEU A 263 11.40 -2.79 -28.20
N ARG A 264 10.60 -2.02 -28.96
CA ARG A 264 10.18 -2.34 -30.32
C ARG A 264 9.61 -3.76 -30.43
N LEU A 265 9.61 -4.32 -31.65
CA LEU A 265 9.21 -5.70 -31.89
C LEU A 265 10.11 -6.72 -31.17
N LYS A 266 11.35 -6.32 -30.82
CA LYS A 266 12.32 -7.20 -30.14
C LYS A 266 11.81 -7.70 -28.79
N ALA A 267 11.09 -6.85 -28.04
CA ALA A 267 10.46 -7.23 -26.78
C ALA A 267 9.50 -8.41 -26.98
N PHE A 268 8.62 -8.34 -27.99
CA PHE A 268 7.67 -9.42 -28.29
C PHE A 268 8.37 -10.68 -28.78
N THR A 269 9.36 -10.57 -29.68
CA THR A 269 10.08 -11.77 -30.16
C THR A 269 10.82 -12.51 -29.06
N HIS A 270 11.20 -11.83 -27.98
CA HIS A 270 11.93 -12.44 -26.87
C HIS A 270 11.00 -12.93 -25.77
N CYS A 271 10.04 -12.10 -25.36
CA CYS A 271 9.19 -12.36 -24.19
C CYS A 271 7.92 -13.14 -24.54
N TRP A 272 7.33 -12.90 -25.71
CA TRP A 272 6.07 -13.51 -26.17
C TRP A 272 6.14 -13.89 -27.67
N PRO A 273 6.98 -14.87 -28.05
CA PRO A 273 7.17 -15.24 -29.46
C PRO A 273 5.87 -15.53 -30.20
N GLU A 274 4.89 -16.13 -29.52
CA GLU A 274 3.56 -16.44 -30.03
C GLU A 274 2.70 -15.21 -30.35
N LYS A 275 2.99 -14.06 -29.72
CA LYS A 275 2.31 -12.77 -29.99
C LYS A 275 3.09 -11.87 -30.93
N ALA A 276 4.34 -12.19 -31.27
CA ALA A 276 5.20 -11.33 -32.08
C ALA A 276 4.63 -11.06 -33.49
N ASP A 277 4.07 -12.08 -34.15
CA ASP A 277 3.44 -11.92 -35.46
C ASP A 277 2.20 -11.03 -35.41
N PHE A 278 1.39 -11.17 -34.36
CA PHE A 278 0.23 -10.32 -34.13
C PHE A 278 0.65 -8.86 -33.90
N ALA A 279 1.62 -8.63 -33.02
CA ALA A 279 2.16 -7.31 -32.72
C ALA A 279 2.72 -6.61 -33.97
N ARG A 280 3.43 -7.35 -34.83
CA ARG A 280 3.91 -6.83 -36.12
C ARG A 280 2.76 -6.39 -37.03
N LYS A 281 1.76 -7.25 -37.22
CA LYS A 281 0.59 -6.94 -38.07
C LYS A 281 -0.19 -5.73 -37.55
N LEU A 282 -0.32 -5.61 -36.23
CA LEU A 282 -0.95 -4.45 -35.60
C LEU A 282 -0.17 -3.16 -35.90
N LEU A 283 1.15 -3.18 -35.75
CA LEU A 283 2.02 -2.04 -36.07
C LEU A 283 1.89 -1.62 -37.54
N GLU A 284 1.94 -2.58 -38.47
CA GLU A 284 1.80 -2.33 -39.91
C GLU A 284 0.44 -1.71 -40.24
N LYS A 285 -0.64 -2.23 -39.63
CA LYS A 285 -2.00 -1.71 -39.80
C LYS A 285 -2.13 -0.25 -39.32
N GLU A 286 -1.68 0.04 -38.10
CA GLU A 286 -1.76 1.40 -37.55
C GLU A 286 -0.83 2.37 -38.30
N PHE A 287 0.32 1.90 -38.77
CA PHE A 287 1.20 2.70 -39.63
C PHE A 287 0.52 3.08 -40.95
N ALA A 288 -0.08 2.10 -41.65
CA ALA A 288 -0.79 2.36 -42.89
C ALA A 288 -1.93 3.37 -42.71
N LYS A 289 -2.72 3.21 -41.64
CA LYS A 289 -3.78 4.16 -41.25
C LYS A 289 -3.22 5.57 -41.02
N ARG A 290 -2.14 5.69 -40.25
CA ARG A 290 -1.52 7.00 -39.98
C ARG A 290 -0.99 7.67 -41.25
N VAL A 291 -0.43 6.89 -42.18
CA VAL A 291 0.01 7.40 -43.48
C VAL A 291 -1.16 7.95 -44.29
N GLU A 292 -2.32 7.28 -44.28
CA GLU A 292 -3.54 7.75 -44.93
C GLU A 292 -4.06 9.05 -44.30
N ASP A 293 -4.12 9.11 -42.96
CA ASP A 293 -4.57 10.30 -42.23
C ASP A 293 -3.67 11.52 -42.52
N LEU A 294 -2.36 11.30 -42.60
CA LEU A 294 -1.40 12.36 -42.95
C LEU A 294 -1.56 12.85 -44.40
N LYS A 295 -2.01 12.01 -45.32
CA LYS A 295 -2.32 12.43 -46.70
C LYS A 295 -3.58 13.32 -46.72
N LYS A 296 -4.65 12.88 -46.04
CA LYS A 296 -5.90 13.66 -45.93
C LYS A 296 -5.67 15.03 -45.28
N GLN A 297 -4.92 15.08 -44.18
CA GLN A 297 -4.58 16.35 -43.53
C GLN A 297 -3.81 17.32 -44.45
N LYS A 298 -2.94 16.81 -45.34
CA LYS A 298 -2.25 17.65 -46.31
C LYS A 298 -3.20 18.19 -47.37
N GLU A 299 -4.10 17.35 -47.87
CA GLU A 299 -5.11 17.75 -48.86
C GLU A 299 -6.07 18.82 -48.30
N ASP A 300 -6.55 18.63 -47.06
CA ASP A 300 -7.43 19.58 -46.37
C ASP A 300 -6.74 20.93 -46.12
N ASN A 301 -5.47 20.91 -45.70
CA ASN A 301 -4.69 22.13 -45.48
C ASN A 301 -4.42 22.90 -46.78
N ILE A 302 -4.20 22.21 -47.91
CA ILE A 302 -4.04 22.87 -49.22
C ILE A 302 -5.35 23.56 -49.62
N GLN A 303 -6.50 22.88 -49.45
CA GLN A 303 -7.82 23.45 -49.78
C GLN A 303 -8.21 24.64 -48.91
N LEU A 304 -7.76 24.71 -47.66
CA LEU A 304 -7.97 25.86 -46.77
C LEU A 304 -7.17 27.08 -47.25
N VAL A 305 -5.90 26.89 -47.63
CA VAL A 305 -5.05 27.97 -48.15
C VAL A 305 -5.57 28.52 -49.49
N GLU A 306 -6.11 27.67 -50.36
CA GLU A 306 -6.72 28.10 -51.62
C GLU A 306 -8.03 28.90 -51.43
N LYS A 307 -8.78 28.65 -50.35
CA LYS A 307 -10.02 29.39 -50.02
C LYS A 307 -9.76 30.75 -49.35
N GLU A 308 -8.62 30.94 -48.68
CA GLU A 308 -8.25 32.21 -48.04
C GLU A 308 -7.48 33.17 -48.95
N ALA A 309 -7.08 32.73 -50.15
CA ALA A 309 -6.45 33.60 -51.14
C ALA A 309 -7.44 34.70 -51.59
N PRO A 310 -7.12 36.00 -51.42
CA PRO A 310 -8.05 37.08 -51.77
C PRO A 310 -8.31 37.06 -53.29
N PRO A 311 -9.53 37.35 -53.74
CA PRO A 311 -9.85 37.33 -55.16
C PRO A 311 -8.95 38.35 -55.87
N GLY A 312 -8.05 37.83 -56.71
CA GLY A 312 -7.12 38.64 -57.47
C GLY A 312 -7.87 39.68 -58.29
N ARG A 313 -7.46 40.95 -58.18
CA ARG A 313 -7.87 42.02 -59.09
C ARG A 313 -7.58 41.57 -60.52
N ALA A 314 -8.62 41.17 -61.24
CA ALA A 314 -8.58 41.11 -62.69
C ALA A 314 -8.63 42.55 -63.22
N LYS A 315 -7.57 42.90 -63.95
CA LYS A 315 -7.31 44.06 -64.83
C LYS A 315 -8.28 45.25 -64.77
#